data_AF-A0A7W0QED4-F1
#
_entry.id   AF-A0A7W0QED4-F1
#
_cell.length_a   1.000
_cell.length_b   1.000
_cell.length_c   1.000
_cell.angle_alpha   90.00
_cell.angle_beta   90.00
_cell.angle_gamma   90.00
#
_symmetry.space_group_name_H-M   'P 1'
#
loop_
_entity.id
_entity.type
_entity.pdbx_description
1 polymer ?
#
loop_
_entity_poly.entity_id
_entity_poly.type
_entity_poly.pdbx_seq_one_letter_code
_entity_poly.pdbx_strand_id
1 'polypeptide(L)'
;IEAVGAAGANAGLGNGGGGGAGGIVVLRAGNTLTYPTALTVAGGAGGQPGTLATMGGAGSIGRVRVDAAATAGTPPATPAPRRGPMLVRPANPIFEITKPQLTIAGTVGDKVDIIVLYPDGGGSQTMSQTTLTSADFMFQPTLTIGLNQICVIVPGGNFARDEAKNCIDVAFIP
;
A
#
# COMPACT_ATOMS: atom_id res chain seq x y z
N ILE A 1 4.04 -10.12 14.42
CA ILE A 1 4.91 -9.29 13.54
C ILE A 1 5.32 -8.08 14.35
N GLU A 2 6.63 -7.86 14.51
CA GLU A 2 7.16 -6.73 15.29
C GLU A 2 8.10 -5.89 14.44
N ALA A 3 7.77 -4.62 14.27
CA ALA A 3 8.62 -3.61 13.64
C ALA A 3 8.68 -2.40 14.58
N VAL A 4 9.39 -2.58 15.69
CA VAL A 4 9.48 -1.61 16.77
C VAL A 4 10.64 -0.65 16.47
N GLY A 5 10.34 0.61 16.15
CA GLY A 5 11.36 1.66 16.14
C GLY A 5 11.82 1.95 17.57
N ALA A 6 13.11 2.21 17.77
CA ALA A 6 13.62 2.55 19.10
C ALA A 6 13.01 3.87 19.59
N ALA A 7 12.61 3.87 20.86
CA ALA A 7 12.26 5.09 21.57
C ALA A 7 13.51 6.00 21.71
N GLY A 8 13.37 7.30 21.41
CA GLY A 8 14.38 8.30 21.74
C GLY A 8 14.54 8.44 23.25
N ALA A 9 15.78 8.49 23.73
CA ALA A 9 16.09 8.63 25.15
C ALA A 9 16.01 10.10 25.60
N ASN A 10 15.49 10.34 26.80
CA ASN A 10 15.58 11.65 27.45
C ASN A 10 17.04 11.92 27.85
N ALA A 11 17.67 12.93 27.24
CA ALA A 11 18.95 13.44 27.73
C ALA A 11 18.71 14.28 28.99
N GLY A 12 19.66 14.33 29.93
CA GLY A 12 19.58 15.23 31.09
C GLY A 12 19.71 16.72 30.70
N LEU A 13 20.19 17.57 31.62
CA LEU A 13 20.34 19.03 31.44
C LEU A 13 21.19 19.51 30.23
N GLY A 14 21.75 18.59 29.43
CA GLY A 14 22.49 18.90 28.20
C GLY A 14 21.77 18.35 26.97
N ASN A 15 21.50 19.24 26.01
CA ASN A 15 21.07 18.99 24.62
C ASN A 15 20.12 17.80 24.40
N GLY A 16 18.82 18.07 24.32
CA GLY A 16 17.80 17.03 24.07
C GLY A 16 18.02 16.28 22.75
N GLY A 17 18.16 14.95 22.82
CA GLY A 17 18.18 14.06 21.64
C GLY A 17 16.81 14.01 20.94
N GLY A 18 16.82 13.82 19.61
CA GLY A 18 15.60 13.65 18.81
C GLY A 18 15.05 12.21 18.88
N GLY A 19 13.74 12.07 18.73
CA GLY A 19 13.05 10.78 18.71
C GLY A 19 13.25 10.00 17.40
N GLY A 20 13.26 8.66 17.49
CA GLY A 20 13.46 7.75 16.35
C GLY A 20 12.32 7.71 15.33
N ALA A 21 12.62 7.27 14.10
CA ALA A 21 11.60 7.02 13.08
C ALA A 21 10.90 5.67 13.33
N GLY A 22 9.57 5.66 13.33
CA GLY A 22 8.78 4.43 13.44
C GLY A 22 8.89 3.56 12.18
N GLY A 23 8.85 2.23 12.37
CA GLY A 23 8.96 1.26 11.29
C GLY A 23 7.76 1.26 10.34
N ILE A 24 7.96 0.68 9.15
CA ILE A 24 6.87 0.45 8.18
C ILE A 24 6.65 -1.06 8.06
N VAL A 25 5.41 -1.50 8.21
CA VAL A 25 4.99 -2.86 7.89
C VAL A 25 4.05 -2.83 6.70
N VAL A 26 4.34 -3.65 5.70
CA VAL A 26 3.44 -3.91 4.58
C VAL A 26 2.98 -5.36 4.68
N LEU A 27 1.68 -5.54 4.86
CA LEU A 27 1.04 -6.85 4.82
C LEU A 27 0.37 -7.02 3.46
N ARG A 28 0.70 -8.09 2.73
CA ARG A 28 0.16 -8.33 1.39
C ARG A 28 -0.46 -9.71 1.34
N ALA A 29 -1.71 -9.80 0.87
CA ALA A 29 -2.39 -11.06 0.62
C ALA A 29 -3.05 -11.04 -0.75
N GLY A 30 -2.99 -12.16 -1.48
CA GLY A 30 -3.54 -12.27 -2.84
C GLY A 30 -5.06 -12.14 -2.94
N ASN A 31 -5.77 -12.37 -1.84
CA ASN A 31 -7.23 -12.36 -1.77
C ASN A 31 -7.71 -11.73 -0.44
N THR A 32 -7.95 -12.54 0.59
CA THR A 32 -8.34 -12.05 1.93
C THR A 32 -7.15 -12.02 2.87
N LEU A 33 -6.98 -10.92 3.61
CA LEU A 33 -6.06 -10.83 4.74
C LEU A 33 -6.84 -10.85 6.05
N THR A 34 -6.59 -11.84 6.90
CA THR A 34 -7.03 -11.79 8.30
C THR A 34 -6.00 -11.04 9.11
N TYR A 35 -6.42 -10.02 9.86
CA TYR A 35 -5.50 -9.27 10.71
C TYR A 35 -4.82 -10.21 11.71
N PRO A 36 -3.47 -10.20 11.80
CA PRO A 36 -2.78 -10.99 12.81
C PRO A 36 -3.18 -10.49 14.20
N THR A 37 -3.35 -11.42 15.13
CA THR A 37 -3.66 -11.12 16.54
C THR A 37 -2.53 -10.39 17.26
N ALA A 38 -1.30 -10.48 16.73
CA ALA A 38 -0.12 -9.77 17.22
C ALA A 38 0.59 -9.03 16.07
N LEU A 39 0.24 -7.74 15.91
CA LEU A 39 0.97 -6.78 15.08
C LEU A 39 1.40 -5.60 15.95
N THR A 40 2.71 -5.48 16.16
CA THR A 40 3.29 -4.37 16.90
C THR A 40 4.12 -3.54 15.94
N VAL A 41 3.69 -2.31 15.68
CA VAL A 41 4.44 -1.34 14.87
C VAL A 41 4.64 -0.12 15.72
N ALA A 42 5.73 -0.09 16.47
CA ALA A 42 5.95 1.03 17.38
C ALA A 42 6.30 2.29 16.59
N GLY A 43 5.65 3.37 16.97
CA GLY A 43 6.15 4.72 16.75
C GLY A 43 7.28 5.05 17.70
N GLY A 44 8.14 5.99 17.29
CA GLY A 44 9.17 6.52 18.20
C GLY A 44 8.57 7.47 19.24
N ALA A 45 8.91 7.31 20.51
CA ALA A 45 8.81 8.34 21.53
C ALA A 45 10.19 8.47 22.22
N GLY A 46 10.73 9.58 22.68
CA GLY A 46 10.27 10.96 22.59
C GLY A 46 11.46 11.91 22.41
N GLY A 47 11.19 13.20 22.59
CA GLY A 47 12.22 14.19 22.87
C GLY A 47 11.81 15.04 24.07
N GLN A 48 12.82 15.62 24.75
CA GLN A 48 12.84 16.61 25.86
C GLN A 48 13.19 16.02 27.26
N PRO A 49 14.12 16.64 28.03
CA PRO A 49 14.13 18.08 28.34
C PRO A 49 15.44 18.83 28.01
N GLY A 50 15.33 20.12 27.70
CA GLY A 50 16.47 21.04 27.67
C GLY A 50 16.19 22.22 28.60
N THR A 51 17.10 22.56 29.50
CA THR A 51 17.04 23.78 30.33
C THR A 51 17.72 24.98 29.67
N LEU A 52 18.41 24.75 28.54
CA LEU A 52 19.15 25.75 27.77
C LEU A 52 18.82 25.59 26.27
N ALA A 53 17.70 26.19 25.87
CA ALA A 53 17.36 26.66 24.52
C ALA A 53 17.04 25.70 23.35
N THR A 54 17.20 24.37 23.42
CA THR A 54 16.65 23.52 22.33
C THR A 54 16.11 22.17 22.79
N MET A 55 14.85 21.94 22.46
CA MET A 55 14.10 20.73 22.75
C MET A 55 14.24 19.74 21.58
N GLY A 56 14.55 18.47 21.85
CA GLY A 56 14.55 17.41 20.85
C GLY A 56 13.13 17.11 20.32
N GLY A 57 13.00 16.83 19.03
CA GLY A 57 11.70 16.53 18.39
C GLY A 57 11.20 15.12 18.72
N ALA A 58 9.88 14.92 18.72
CA ALA A 58 9.28 13.59 18.88
C ALA A 58 9.60 12.67 17.69
N GLY A 59 9.62 11.36 17.95
CA GLY A 59 9.77 10.35 16.91
C GLY A 59 8.53 10.22 16.04
N SER A 60 8.70 9.69 14.82
CA SER A 60 7.56 9.42 13.93
C SER A 60 6.85 8.14 14.34
N ILE A 61 5.51 8.13 14.28
CA ILE A 61 4.74 6.90 14.47
C ILE A 61 4.99 5.96 13.29
N GLY A 62 5.13 4.66 13.58
CA GLY A 62 5.26 3.65 12.53
C GLY A 62 3.98 3.52 11.71
N ARG A 63 4.07 2.87 10.55
CA ARG A 63 2.97 2.78 9.59
C ARG A 63 2.69 1.34 9.23
N VAL A 64 1.41 1.00 9.15
CA VAL A 64 0.97 -0.30 8.63
C VAL A 64 0.20 -0.04 7.34
N ARG A 65 0.64 -0.68 6.27
CA ARG A 65 -0.09 -0.76 5.01
C ARG A 65 -0.58 -2.19 4.82
N VAL A 66 -1.82 -2.33 4.36
CA VAL A 66 -2.42 -3.63 4.03
C VAL A 66 -2.87 -3.63 2.57
N ASP A 67 -2.26 -4.49 1.76
CA ASP A 67 -2.63 -4.72 0.38
C ASP A 67 -3.39 -6.06 0.31
N ALA A 68 -4.72 -6.00 0.33
CA ALA A 68 -5.60 -7.18 0.23
C ALA A 68 -6.94 -6.82 -0.45
N ALA A 69 -7.48 -7.75 -1.25
CA ALA A 69 -8.78 -7.62 -1.91
C ALA A 69 -9.96 -7.68 -0.91
N ALA A 70 -9.76 -8.30 0.24
CA ALA A 70 -10.64 -8.19 1.41
C ALA A 70 -9.81 -8.24 2.70
N THR A 71 -10.34 -7.65 3.78
CA THR A 71 -9.76 -7.78 5.12
C THR A 71 -10.77 -8.37 6.09
N ALA A 72 -10.30 -9.16 7.05
CA ALA A 72 -11.13 -9.83 8.05
C ALA A 72 -10.51 -9.74 9.45
N GLY A 73 -11.35 -9.88 10.48
CA GLY A 73 -10.96 -9.74 11.88
C GLY A 73 -10.86 -8.28 12.33
N THR A 74 -10.38 -8.07 13.55
CA THR A 74 -10.26 -6.74 14.16
C THR A 74 -8.91 -6.13 13.82
N PRO A 75 -8.86 -4.96 13.14
CA PRO A 75 -7.60 -4.28 12.88
C PRO A 75 -6.96 -3.80 14.19
N PRO A 76 -5.62 -3.79 14.29
CA PRO A 76 -4.94 -3.14 15.41
C PRO A 76 -5.27 -1.65 15.44
N ALA A 77 -5.49 -1.11 16.64
CA ALA A 77 -5.83 0.30 16.82
C ALA A 77 -4.63 1.24 16.61
N THR A 78 -3.42 0.77 16.94
CA THR A 78 -2.23 1.63 16.96
C THR A 78 -0.99 0.93 16.38
N PRO A 79 -0.43 1.44 15.25
CA PRO A 79 -1.05 2.35 14.31
C PRO A 79 -2.18 1.66 13.55
N ALA A 80 -3.27 2.38 13.29
CA ALA A 80 -4.37 1.87 12.48
C ALA A 80 -3.85 1.50 11.07
N PRO A 81 -4.12 0.29 10.58
CA PRO A 81 -3.68 -0.14 9.26
C PRO A 81 -4.42 0.64 8.17
N ARG A 82 -3.67 1.13 7.18
CA ARG A 82 -4.25 1.75 5.99
C ARG A 82 -4.29 0.73 4.86
N ARG A 83 -5.47 0.56 4.26
CA ARG A 83 -5.62 -0.31 3.09
C ARG A 83 -5.01 0.38 1.87
N GLY A 84 -4.03 -0.25 1.25
CA GLY A 84 -3.47 0.21 -0.02
C GLY A 84 -4.30 -0.29 -1.20
N PRO A 85 -4.11 0.32 -2.39
CA PRO A 85 -4.78 -0.10 -3.60
C PRO A 85 -4.30 -1.49 -4.02
N MET A 86 -5.26 -2.36 -4.36
CA MET A 86 -5.01 -3.72 -4.81
C MET A 86 -6.03 -4.14 -5.86
N LEU A 87 -5.56 -4.81 -6.91
CA LEU A 87 -6.44 -5.45 -7.88
C LEU A 87 -7.14 -6.65 -7.24
N VAL A 88 -8.47 -6.66 -7.31
CA VAL A 88 -9.28 -7.83 -6.93
C VAL A 88 -9.11 -8.87 -8.03
N ARG A 89 -8.57 -10.04 -7.67
CA ARG A 89 -8.40 -11.13 -8.64
C ARG A 89 -9.78 -11.66 -9.06
N PRO A 90 -10.10 -11.66 -10.35
CA PRO A 90 -11.31 -12.30 -10.83
C PRO A 90 -11.23 -13.82 -10.59
N ALA A 91 -12.39 -14.45 -10.38
CA ALA A 91 -12.45 -15.90 -10.22
C ALA A 91 -11.98 -16.64 -11.49
N ASN A 92 -12.26 -16.07 -12.66
CA ASN A 92 -11.71 -16.51 -13.93
C ASN A 92 -10.79 -15.41 -14.50
N PRO A 93 -9.47 -15.65 -14.61
CA PRO A 93 -8.54 -14.70 -15.21
C PRO A 93 -8.53 -14.72 -16.74
N ILE A 94 -9.39 -15.52 -17.38
CA ILE A 94 -9.53 -15.59 -18.84
C ILE A 94 -10.79 -14.82 -19.24
N PHE A 95 -10.63 -13.85 -20.14
CA PHE A 95 -11.70 -13.03 -20.67
C PHE A 95 -11.88 -13.28 -22.17
N GLU A 96 -13.14 -13.24 -22.62
CA GLU A 96 -13.55 -13.29 -24.02
C GLU A 96 -14.00 -11.91 -24.55
N ILE A 97 -13.87 -10.88 -23.71
CA ILE A 97 -14.23 -9.50 -24.03
C ILE A 97 -13.00 -8.60 -23.94
N THR A 98 -12.90 -7.65 -24.86
CA THR A 98 -11.76 -6.73 -24.98
C THR A 98 -11.67 -5.72 -23.82
N LYS A 99 -12.79 -5.39 -23.19
CA LYS A 99 -12.88 -4.42 -22.08
C LYS A 99 -13.59 -5.03 -20.87
N PRO A 100 -12.98 -5.99 -20.16
CA PRO A 100 -13.59 -6.58 -19.00
C PRO A 100 -13.68 -5.59 -17.85
N GLN A 101 -14.68 -5.77 -16.99
CA GLN A 101 -14.80 -4.98 -15.79
C GLN A 101 -13.93 -5.58 -14.68
N LEU A 102 -12.99 -4.79 -14.19
CA LEU A 102 -12.10 -5.15 -13.08
C LEU A 102 -12.32 -4.21 -11.90
N THR A 103 -11.92 -4.67 -10.72
CA THR A 103 -12.11 -3.93 -9.47
C THR A 103 -10.77 -3.70 -8.78
N ILE A 104 -10.58 -2.47 -8.32
CA ILE A 104 -9.49 -2.09 -7.42
C ILE A 104 -10.10 -1.86 -6.03
N ALA A 105 -9.63 -2.65 -5.09
CA ALA A 105 -9.92 -2.49 -3.68
C ALA A 105 -8.94 -1.48 -3.08
N GLY A 106 -9.41 -0.53 -2.26
CA GLY A 106 -8.53 0.48 -1.67
C GLY A 106 -9.20 1.38 -0.64
N THR A 107 -8.60 2.55 -0.40
CA THR A 107 -9.15 3.59 0.46
C THR A 107 -9.68 4.75 -0.40
N VAL A 108 -10.89 5.22 -0.12
CA VAL A 108 -11.50 6.37 -0.82
C VAL A 108 -10.58 7.60 -0.73
N GLY A 109 -10.42 8.31 -1.84
CA GLY A 109 -9.54 9.47 -1.96
C GLY A 109 -8.08 9.14 -2.28
N ASP A 110 -7.68 7.86 -2.30
CA ASP A 110 -6.38 7.48 -2.84
C ASP A 110 -6.31 7.76 -4.33
N LYS A 111 -5.17 8.30 -4.76
CA LYS A 111 -4.81 8.36 -6.17
C LYS A 111 -4.08 7.08 -6.54
N VAL A 112 -4.25 6.61 -7.77
CA VAL A 112 -3.53 5.46 -8.31
C VAL A 112 -3.21 5.67 -9.78
N ASP A 113 -2.14 5.03 -10.24
CA ASP A 113 -1.89 4.82 -11.66
C ASP A 113 -2.19 3.36 -11.99
N ILE A 114 -2.93 3.13 -13.08
CA ILE A 114 -3.22 1.79 -13.58
C ILE A 114 -2.43 1.61 -14.87
N ILE A 115 -1.63 0.54 -14.95
CA ILE A 115 -0.84 0.20 -16.14
C ILE A 115 -1.26 -1.17 -16.63
N VAL A 116 -1.54 -1.28 -17.93
CA VAL A 116 -1.73 -2.54 -18.63
C VAL A 116 -0.52 -2.77 -19.51
N LEU A 117 0.20 -3.87 -19.28
CA LEU A 117 1.28 -4.36 -20.12
C LEU A 117 0.74 -5.41 -21.08
N TYR A 118 1.02 -5.23 -22.36
CA TYR A 118 0.59 -6.14 -23.41
C TYR A 118 1.61 -7.29 -23.63
N PRO A 119 1.14 -8.50 -23.99
CA PRO A 119 1.95 -9.72 -24.11
C PRO A 119 3.13 -9.63 -25.08
N ASP A 120 3.06 -8.75 -26.08
CA ASP A 120 4.01 -8.64 -27.18
C ASP A 120 5.07 -7.54 -26.97
N GLY A 121 5.05 -6.85 -25.83
CA GLY A 121 5.87 -5.65 -25.63
C GLY A 121 5.45 -4.49 -26.53
N GLY A 122 4.27 -4.57 -27.17
CA GLY A 122 3.69 -3.57 -28.07
C GLY A 122 3.29 -2.25 -27.39
N GLY A 123 3.68 -2.08 -26.13
CA GLY A 123 3.50 -0.87 -25.34
C GLY A 123 2.80 -1.14 -24.01
N SER A 124 2.30 -0.06 -23.43
CA SER A 124 1.45 -0.12 -22.25
C SER A 124 0.33 0.90 -22.36
N GLN A 125 -0.82 0.58 -21.78
CA GLN A 125 -1.86 1.57 -21.53
C GLN A 125 -1.73 2.07 -20.10
N THR A 126 -1.62 3.38 -19.91
CA THR A 126 -1.58 3.99 -18.58
C THR A 126 -2.82 4.86 -18.36
N MET A 127 -3.53 4.60 -17.26
CA MET A 127 -4.58 5.47 -16.74
C MET A 127 -4.03 6.16 -15.48
N SER A 128 -3.52 7.38 -15.65
CA SER A 128 -2.85 8.10 -14.57
C SER A 128 -3.79 8.86 -13.62
N GLN A 129 -3.37 8.98 -12.36
CA GLN A 129 -4.00 9.78 -11.31
C GLN A 129 -5.50 9.51 -11.11
N THR A 130 -5.91 8.26 -11.28
CA THR A 130 -7.29 7.86 -10.99
C THR A 130 -7.53 7.98 -9.49
N THR A 131 -8.52 8.76 -9.07
CA THR A 131 -8.89 8.88 -7.66
C THR A 131 -9.96 7.86 -7.33
N LEU A 132 -9.73 7.03 -6.31
CA LEU A 132 -10.70 6.04 -5.85
C LEU A 132 -11.91 6.76 -5.23
N THR A 133 -13.07 6.63 -5.87
CA THR A 133 -14.33 7.22 -5.42
C THR A 133 -15.13 6.31 -4.48
N SER A 134 -14.78 5.03 -4.44
CA SER A 134 -15.38 4.00 -3.58
C SER A 134 -14.28 3.05 -3.08
N ALA A 135 -14.58 2.28 -2.03
CA ALA A 135 -13.66 1.27 -1.50
C ALA A 135 -13.36 0.16 -2.52
N ASP A 136 -14.32 -0.10 -3.43
CA ASP A 136 -14.22 -1.00 -4.57
C ASP A 136 -14.49 -0.19 -5.84
N PHE A 137 -13.41 0.25 -6.48
CA PHE A 137 -13.45 1.08 -7.68
C PHE A 137 -13.42 0.20 -8.93
N MET A 138 -14.40 0.39 -9.82
CA MET A 138 -14.52 -0.40 -11.04
C MET A 138 -13.91 0.32 -12.24
N PHE A 139 -13.19 -0.40 -13.09
CA PHE A 139 -12.59 0.13 -14.31
C PHE A 139 -12.60 -0.92 -15.42
N GLN A 140 -12.37 -0.47 -16.66
CA GLN A 140 -12.41 -1.31 -17.85
C GLN A 140 -11.13 -1.10 -18.68
N PRO A 141 -10.04 -1.84 -18.41
CA PRO A 141 -8.84 -1.78 -19.23
C PRO A 141 -9.11 -2.36 -20.60
N THR A 142 -8.37 -1.90 -21.60
CA THR A 142 -8.38 -2.54 -22.93
C THR A 142 -7.35 -3.67 -22.91
N LEU A 143 -7.74 -4.88 -23.32
CA LEU A 143 -6.87 -6.04 -23.43
C LEU A 143 -6.50 -6.32 -24.89
N THR A 144 -5.31 -6.87 -25.11
CA THR A 144 -4.90 -7.43 -26.41
C THR A 144 -4.81 -8.95 -26.33
N ILE A 145 -4.89 -9.63 -27.48
CA ILE A 145 -4.94 -11.09 -27.54
C ILE A 145 -3.70 -11.67 -26.84
N GLY A 146 -3.92 -12.60 -25.89
CA GLY A 146 -2.85 -13.24 -25.12
C GLY A 146 -2.82 -12.83 -23.65
N LEU A 147 -1.66 -12.98 -23.00
CA LEU A 147 -1.46 -12.74 -21.57
C LEU A 147 -1.11 -11.28 -21.29
N ASN A 148 -2.07 -10.55 -20.74
CA ASN A 148 -1.92 -9.16 -20.32
C ASN A 148 -1.56 -9.12 -18.83
N GLN A 149 -0.70 -8.18 -18.44
CA GLN A 149 -0.43 -7.91 -17.03
C GLN A 149 -0.99 -6.55 -16.65
N ILE A 150 -1.83 -6.52 -15.62
CA ILE A 150 -2.47 -5.29 -15.16
C ILE A 150 -1.92 -4.98 -13.78
N CYS A 151 -1.43 -3.77 -13.60
CA CYS A 151 -0.81 -3.32 -12.36
C CYS A 151 -1.47 -2.05 -11.86
N VAL A 152 -1.67 -1.96 -10.56
CA VAL A 152 -2.00 -0.72 -9.86
C VAL A 152 -0.79 -0.25 -9.08
N ILE A 153 -0.49 1.06 -9.16
CA ILE A 153 0.68 1.69 -8.57
C ILE A 153 0.20 2.84 -7.68
N VAL A 154 0.80 2.94 -6.50
CA VAL A 154 0.58 4.09 -5.61
C VAL A 154 1.27 5.35 -6.14
N PRO A 155 0.75 6.56 -5.85
CA PRO A 155 1.32 7.81 -6.35
C PRO A 155 2.75 8.01 -5.85
N GLY A 156 3.65 8.43 -6.75
CA GLY A 156 5.07 8.53 -6.44
C GLY A 156 5.79 7.18 -6.30
N GLY A 157 5.07 6.07 -6.47
CA GLY A 157 5.62 4.73 -6.55
C GLY A 157 6.40 4.53 -7.85
N ASN A 158 7.47 3.76 -7.78
CA ASN A 158 8.27 3.40 -8.95
C ASN A 158 7.83 2.01 -9.45
N PHE A 159 7.39 1.90 -10.70
CA PHE A 159 6.98 0.63 -11.31
C PHE A 159 8.07 -0.46 -11.28
N ALA A 160 9.35 -0.07 -11.22
CA ALA A 160 10.47 -1.00 -11.07
C ALA A 160 10.58 -1.62 -9.67
N ARG A 161 9.78 -1.16 -8.69
CA ARG A 161 9.78 -1.67 -7.31
C ARG A 161 8.52 -2.49 -7.05
N ASP A 162 8.70 -3.74 -6.64
CA ASP A 162 7.58 -4.66 -6.38
C ASP A 162 6.73 -4.25 -5.17
N GLU A 163 7.27 -3.43 -4.28
CA GLU A 163 6.54 -2.86 -3.15
C GLU A 163 5.58 -1.75 -3.59
N ALA A 164 5.86 -1.09 -4.72
CA ALA A 164 5.07 0.02 -5.23
C ALA A 164 3.91 -0.43 -6.12
N LYS A 165 3.94 -1.67 -6.64
CA LYS A 165 2.92 -2.20 -7.55
C LYS A 165 2.19 -3.41 -6.98
N ASN A 166 0.95 -3.59 -7.42
CA ASN A 166 0.16 -4.80 -7.23
C ASN A 166 -0.39 -5.21 -8.59
N CYS A 167 -0.03 -6.41 -9.07
CA CYS A 167 -0.36 -6.85 -10.42
C CYS A 167 -1.16 -8.16 -10.44
N ILE A 168 -1.95 -8.33 -11.48
CA ILE A 168 -2.60 -9.58 -11.87
C ILE A 168 -2.30 -9.86 -13.32
N ASP A 169 -2.19 -11.14 -13.67
CA ASP A 169 -2.09 -11.58 -15.05
C ASP A 169 -3.46 -12.07 -15.50
N VAL A 170 -3.88 -11.66 -16.69
CA VAL A 170 -5.17 -12.01 -17.29
C VAL A 170 -4.98 -12.40 -18.74
N ALA A 171 -5.67 -13.43 -19.20
CA ALA A 171 -5.64 -13.83 -20.60
C ALA A 171 -6.86 -13.24 -21.33
N PHE A 172 -6.66 -12.72 -22.54
CA PHE A 172 -7.76 -12.42 -23.45
C PHE A 172 -7.70 -13.38 -24.65
N ILE A 173 -8.78 -14.12 -24.84
CA ILE A 173 -8.96 -15.07 -25.94
C ILE A 173 -10.31 -14.73 -26.57
N PRO A 174 -10.36 -14.21 -27.81
CA PRO A 174 -11.60 -13.78 -28.46
C PRO A 174 -12.52 -14.94 -28.84
#